data_AF-A0A356B1C6-F1
#
_entry.id   AF-A0A356B1C6-F1
#
_cell.length_a   1.000
_cell.length_b   1.000
_cell.length_c   1.000
_cell.angle_alpha   90.00
_cell.angle_beta   90.00
_cell.angle_gamma   90.00
#
_symmetry.space_group_name_H-M   'P 1'
#
loop_
_entity.id
_entity.type
_entity.pdbx_description
1 polymer ?
#
loop_
_entity_poly.entity_id
_entity_poly.type
_entity_poly.pdbx_seq_one_letter_code
_entity_poly.pdbx_strand_id
1 'polypeptide(L)' 'MDIKSCMAMKGNVYKCGDNTEYPHYACWNLVKSDKPDYHRPESFGQFVLE' A
#
# COMPACT_ATOMS: atom_id res chain seq x y z
N MET A 1 1.55 21.80 -1.43
CA MET A 1 1.36 21.03 -0.20
C MET A 1 2.63 21.16 0.60
N ASP A 2 2.58 21.76 1.78
CA ASP A 2 3.74 21.86 2.66
C ASP A 2 3.82 20.59 3.52
N ILE A 3 4.74 19.70 3.19
CA ILE A 3 5.03 18.51 3.98
C ILE A 3 5.89 18.93 5.17
N LYS A 4 5.51 18.53 6.38
CA LYS A 4 6.16 18.94 7.64
C LYS A 4 6.47 17.72 8.50
N SER A 5 7.48 17.86 9.35
CA SER A 5 7.76 16.93 10.45
C SER A 5 6.51 16.71 11.31
N CYS A 6 6.40 15.52 11.87
CA CYS A 6 5.26 15.01 12.66
C CYS A 6 3.94 14.86 11.89
N MET A 7 3.94 15.02 10.55
CA MET A 7 2.74 14.77 9.75
C MET A 7 2.51 13.28 9.55
N ALA A 8 1.25 12.85 9.61
CA ALA A 8 0.83 11.50 9.31
C ALA A 8 0.07 11.44 7.98
N MET A 9 0.48 10.55 7.09
CA MET A 9 -0.18 10.26 5.82
C MET A 9 -0.74 8.84 5.83
N LYS A 10 -1.84 8.59 5.14
CA LYS A 10 -2.36 7.24 4.91
C LYS A 10 -1.99 6.77 3.51
N GLY A 11 -1.41 5.58 3.43
CA GLY A 11 -1.09 4.94 2.16
C GLY A 11 -0.58 3.52 2.35
N ASN A 12 -0.06 2.93 1.28
CA ASN A 12 0.50 1.60 1.30
C ASN A 12 1.56 1.47 0.18
N VAL A 13 2.37 0.41 0.21
CA VAL A 13 3.42 0.13 -0.78
C VAL A 13 3.19 -1.28 -1.34
N TYR A 14 3.30 -1.42 -2.66
CA TYR A 14 2.90 -2.64 -3.37
C TYR A 14 4.00 -3.15 -4.30
N LYS A 15 4.00 -4.47 -4.52
CA LYS A 15 4.68 -5.14 -5.64
C LYS A 15 3.69 -6.02 -6.37
N CYS A 16 3.72 -5.97 -7.70
CA CYS A 16 2.95 -6.85 -8.58
C CYS A 16 3.81 -7.41 -9.71
N GLY A 17 3.31 -8.47 -10.34
CA GLY A 17 3.99 -9.21 -11.39
C GLY A 17 3.04 -10.04 -12.23
N ASP A 18 1.92 -9.47 -12.65
CA ASP A 18 0.79 -10.14 -13.32
C ASP A 18 1.22 -10.90 -14.58
N ASN A 19 2.17 -10.35 -15.34
CA ASN A 19 2.67 -10.92 -16.60
C ASN A 19 4.02 -11.63 -16.45
N THR A 20 4.40 -12.04 -15.25
CA THR A 20 5.62 -12.84 -15.02
C THR A 20 5.30 -14.33 -15.07
N GLU A 21 6.32 -15.19 -15.23
CA GLU A 21 6.14 -16.66 -15.22
C GLU A 21 5.35 -17.14 -14.00
N TYR A 22 5.58 -16.48 -12.85
CA TYR A 22 4.87 -16.74 -11.59
C TYR A 22 4.18 -15.45 -11.11
N PRO A 23 2.87 -15.26 -11.39
CA PRO A 23 2.13 -14.10 -10.91
C PRO A 23 2.23 -13.95 -9.39
N HIS A 24 2.53 -12.75 -8.94
CA HIS A 24 2.77 -12.47 -7.53
C HIS A 24 2.30 -11.07 -7.13
N TYR A 25 1.86 -10.97 -5.88
CA TYR A 25 1.23 -9.80 -5.30
C TYR A 25 1.70 -9.68 -3.85
N ALA A 26 2.30 -8.54 -3.51
CA ALA A 26 2.74 -8.25 -2.15
C ALA A 26 2.39 -6.81 -1.77
N CYS A 27 2.12 -6.61 -0.49
CA CYS A 27 1.83 -5.30 0.10
C CYS A 27 2.54 -5.19 1.45
N TRP A 28 2.90 -3.96 1.83
CA TRP A 28 3.46 -3.69 3.15
C TRP A 28 2.39 -3.82 4.24
N ASN A 29 1.28 -3.09 4.10
CA ASN A 29 0.14 -3.23 4.99
C ASN A 29 -0.92 -4.15 4.36
N LEU A 30 -1.44 -5.09 5.14
CA LEU A 30 -2.31 -6.15 4.62
C LEU A 30 -3.59 -5.59 3.99
N VAL A 31 -3.83 -5.94 2.73
CA VAL A 31 -5.10 -5.70 2.05
C VAL A 31 -6.01 -6.91 2.24
N LYS A 32 -7.14 -6.72 2.92
CA LYS A 32 -8.15 -7.78 3.10
C LYS A 32 -9.12 -7.77 1.92
N SER A 33 -8.91 -8.68 0.98
CA SER A 33 -9.73 -8.84 -0.22
C SER A 33 -9.61 -10.26 -0.76
N ASP A 34 -10.67 -10.78 -1.40
CA ASP A 34 -10.69 -12.12 -2.01
C ASP A 34 -9.79 -12.23 -3.25
N LYS A 35 -9.45 -11.09 -3.85
CA LYS A 35 -8.59 -10.97 -5.04
C LYS A 35 -7.59 -9.84 -4.86
N PRO A 36 -6.47 -9.83 -5.61
CA PRO A 36 -5.55 -8.69 -5.63
C PRO A 36 -6.29 -7.39 -5.99
N ASP A 37 -6.52 -6.54 -5.00
CA ASP A 37 -7.23 -5.27 -5.13
C ASP A 37 -6.54 -4.23 -4.24
N TYR A 38 -5.69 -3.42 -4.86
CA TYR A 38 -4.87 -2.43 -4.14
C TYR A 38 -5.55 -1.07 -4.01
N HIS A 39 -6.73 -0.86 -4.61
CA HIS A 39 -7.47 0.39 -4.54
C HIS A 39 -8.44 0.40 -3.35
N ARG A 40 -7.91 0.07 -2.16
CA ARG A 40 -8.65 -0.08 -0.90
C ARG A 40 -8.12 0.87 0.17
N PRO A 41 -8.57 2.14 0.22
CA PRO A 41 -8.11 3.11 1.21
C PRO A 41 -8.33 2.66 2.66
N GLU A 42 -9.32 1.80 2.92
CA GLU A 42 -9.56 1.19 4.23
C GLU A 42 -8.41 0.29 4.71
N SER A 43 -7.56 -0.19 3.79
CA SER A 43 -6.40 -1.03 4.09
C SER A 43 -5.08 -0.23 4.13
N PHE A 44 -5.13 1.11 4.09
CA PHE A 44 -3.91 1.93 4.17
C PHE A 44 -3.29 1.90 5.57
N GLY A 45 -1.97 1.77 5.62
CA GLY A 45 -1.16 1.97 6.81
C GLY A 45 -0.87 3.46 7.04
N GLN A 46 -0.15 3.75 8.12
CA GLN A 46 0.23 5.12 8.49
C GLN A 46 1.71 5.36 8.23
N PHE A 47 2.02 6.39 7.44
CA PHE A 47 3.37 6.94 7.30
C PHE A 47 3.49 8.15 8.21
N VAL A 48 4.32 8.06 9.25
CA VAL A 48 4.64 9.18 10.15
C VAL A 48 5.95 9.77 9.68
N LEU A 49 5.94 11.07 9.38
CA LEU A 49 7.12 11.80 8.93
C LEU A 49 7.86 12.38 10.13
N GLU A 50 9.16 12.14 10.21
CA GLU A 50 10.05 12.70 11.22
C GLU A 50 10.51 14.12 10.87
#